data_AF-U6MJS4-F1
#
_entry.id   AF-U6MJS4-F1
#
_cell.length_a   1.000
_cell.length_b   1.000
_cell.length_c   1.000
_cell.angle_alpha   90.00
_cell.angle_beta   90.00
_cell.angle_gamma   90.00
#
_symmetry.space_group_name_H-M   'P 1'
#
loop_
_entity.id
_entity.type
_entity.pdbx_description
1 polymer ?
#
loop_
_entity_poly.entity_id
_entity_poly.type
_entity_poly.pdbx_seq_one_letter_code
_entity_poly.pdbx_strand_id
1 'polypeptide(L)'
;MVRASKLCRSLLPMLTCAQRLHLTYVVMRLIALDLGAISLVREDMEPARHSVGDSLISLGHECLGGNGSCAKYEDFRAAIRELIDLVDKLKLPRRIYKEYDSLKYRKKMSTMMGTAGLALKSCLGVLDGLLQSSCGDSLEVPDAVFQQQVSVLEALYRVHASHIDKDRPLRKHILECQEQTGTHVLLDYQLAQNSYELIPKLRELQKQMREAVSSAGGLLLLQQPRRKSPSIVGAFSPCAFPSSLGYSVG
;
A
#
# COMPACT_ATOMS: atom_id res chain seq x y z
N MET A 1 -0.20 -4.39 5.69
CA MET A 1 0.52 -4.84 4.49
C MET A 1 -0.15 -6.05 3.84
N VAL A 2 -0.37 -7.17 4.55
CA VAL A 2 -1.14 -8.33 4.03
C VAL A 2 -2.46 -7.94 3.35
N ARG A 3 -3.24 -7.02 3.94
CA ARG A 3 -4.49 -6.51 3.35
C ARG A 3 -4.29 -5.89 1.96
N ALA A 4 -3.20 -5.14 1.76
CA ALA A 4 -2.91 -4.53 0.46
C ALA A 4 -2.62 -5.61 -0.58
N SER A 5 -1.85 -6.65 -0.23
CA SER A 5 -1.63 -7.81 -1.11
C SER A 5 -2.95 -8.48 -1.50
N LYS A 6 -3.85 -8.70 -0.54
CA LYS A 6 -5.17 -9.29 -0.79
C LYS A 6 -6.05 -8.42 -1.70
N LEU A 7 -6.11 -7.12 -1.46
CA LEU A 7 -6.86 -6.20 -2.33
C LEU A 7 -6.29 -6.13 -3.74
N CYS A 8 -4.96 -6.09 -3.87
CA CYS A 8 -4.29 -6.14 -5.16
C CYS A 8 -4.63 -7.44 -5.92
N ARG A 9 -4.65 -8.59 -5.23
CA ARG A 9 -5.10 -9.87 -5.81
C ARG A 9 -6.54 -9.82 -6.29
N SER A 10 -7.45 -9.25 -5.50
CA SER A 10 -8.87 -9.08 -5.87
C SER A 10 -9.06 -8.17 -7.10
N LEU A 11 -8.14 -7.24 -7.34
CA LEU A 11 -8.16 -6.36 -8.52
C LEU A 11 -7.70 -7.05 -9.80
N LEU A 12 -6.80 -8.03 -9.73
CA LEU A 12 -6.17 -8.62 -10.92
C LEU A 12 -7.14 -9.09 -12.01
N PRO A 13 -8.30 -9.71 -11.70
CA PRO A 13 -9.24 -10.15 -12.73
C PRO A 13 -9.91 -9.02 -13.52
N MET A 14 -9.93 -7.79 -12.98
CA MET A 14 -10.61 -6.62 -13.58
C MET A 14 -9.63 -5.70 -14.34
N LEU A 15 -8.37 -6.09 -14.42
CA LEU A 15 -7.29 -5.30 -15.01
C LEU A 15 -6.77 -5.99 -16.27
N THR A 16 -6.35 -5.17 -17.24
CA THR A 16 -5.65 -5.67 -18.43
C THR A 16 -4.30 -6.30 -18.04
N CYS A 17 -3.69 -7.09 -18.92
CA CYS A 17 -2.41 -7.75 -18.59
C CYS A 17 -1.31 -6.73 -18.22
N ALA A 18 -1.22 -5.62 -18.95
CA ALA A 18 -0.26 -4.55 -18.66
C ALA A 18 -0.50 -3.93 -17.28
N GLN A 19 -1.76 -3.58 -16.99
CA GLN A 19 -2.16 -2.99 -15.72
C GLN A 19 -1.90 -3.93 -14.54
N ARG A 20 -2.22 -5.22 -14.68
CA ARG A 20 -1.94 -6.24 -13.65
C ARG A 20 -0.46 -6.31 -13.28
N LEU A 21 0.41 -6.39 -14.29
CA LEU A 21 1.85 -6.50 -14.10
C LEU A 21 2.40 -5.22 -13.44
N HIS A 22 2.01 -4.05 -13.95
CA HIS A 22 2.49 -2.76 -13.45
C HIS A 22 2.03 -2.50 -12.01
N LEU A 23 0.74 -2.69 -11.71
CA LEU A 23 0.20 -2.50 -10.36
C LEU A 23 0.86 -3.47 -9.37
N THR A 24 0.97 -4.75 -9.74
CA THR A 24 1.60 -5.76 -8.88
C THR A 24 3.05 -5.38 -8.58
N TYR A 25 3.82 -5.03 -9.60
CA TYR A 25 5.21 -4.60 -9.45
C TYR A 25 5.35 -3.43 -8.47
N VAL A 26 4.55 -2.37 -8.64
CA VAL A 26 4.65 -1.17 -7.79
C VAL A 26 4.21 -1.47 -6.35
N VAL A 27 3.13 -2.23 -6.15
CA VAL A 27 2.66 -2.64 -4.82
C VAL A 27 3.70 -3.52 -4.13
N MET A 28 4.26 -4.51 -4.84
CA MET A 28 5.30 -5.39 -4.31
C MET A 28 6.54 -4.59 -3.91
N ARG A 29 7.01 -3.65 -4.74
CA ARG A 29 8.16 -2.79 -4.42
C ARG A 29 7.95 -1.97 -3.16
N LEU A 30 6.79 -1.31 -3.05
CA LEU A 30 6.49 -0.46 -1.89
C LEU A 30 6.45 -1.28 -0.60
N ILE A 31 5.79 -2.44 -0.61
CA ILE A 31 5.66 -3.27 0.60
C ILE A 31 6.97 -4.02 0.90
N ALA A 32 7.73 -4.47 -0.11
CA ALA A 32 9.03 -5.10 0.10
C ALA A 32 10.06 -4.12 0.70
N LEU A 33 10.01 -2.85 0.29
CA LEU A 33 10.81 -1.79 0.90
C LEU A 33 10.51 -1.64 2.39
N ASP A 34 9.22 -1.61 2.77
CA ASP A 34 8.79 -1.61 4.17
C ASP A 34 9.22 -2.88 4.91
N LEU A 35 9.04 -4.04 4.29
CA LEU A 35 9.43 -5.35 4.84
C LEU A 35 10.92 -5.38 5.23
N GLY A 36 11.76 -4.88 4.33
CA GLY A 36 13.20 -4.77 4.56
C GLY A 36 13.58 -3.73 5.61
N ALA A 37 12.90 -2.58 5.67
CA ALA A 37 13.14 -1.57 6.70
C ALA A 37 12.74 -2.06 8.10
N ILE A 38 11.62 -2.78 8.19
CA ILE A 38 11.06 -3.39 9.41
C ILE A 38 11.90 -4.58 9.91
N SER A 39 12.87 -5.07 9.13
CA SER A 39 13.86 -6.06 9.62
C SER A 39 14.69 -5.59 10.83
N LEU A 40 14.69 -4.30 11.11
CA LEU A 40 15.33 -3.74 12.30
C LEU A 40 14.56 -4.00 13.60
N VAL A 41 13.31 -4.43 13.49
CA VAL A 41 12.43 -4.69 14.64
C VAL A 41 12.88 -5.94 15.38
N ARG A 42 12.48 -6.05 16.64
CA ARG A 42 12.71 -7.22 17.50
C ARG A 42 12.01 -8.47 16.98
N GLU A 43 12.46 -9.62 17.49
CA GLU A 43 12.04 -10.96 17.10
C GLU A 43 10.52 -11.20 17.21
N ASP A 44 9.81 -10.46 18.06
CA ASP A 44 8.36 -10.56 18.24
C ASP A 44 7.57 -10.18 16.98
N MET A 45 8.17 -9.40 16.08
CA MET A 45 7.55 -8.97 14.83
C MET A 45 7.91 -9.87 13.63
N GLU A 46 8.75 -10.88 13.84
CA GLU A 46 9.15 -11.84 12.80
C GLU A 46 7.98 -12.63 12.20
N PRO A 47 7.02 -13.15 12.99
CA PRO A 47 5.87 -13.86 12.41
C PRO A 47 5.03 -12.96 11.49
N ALA A 48 4.85 -11.69 11.87
CA ALA A 48 4.15 -10.72 11.05
C ALA A 48 4.93 -10.41 9.76
N ARG A 49 6.26 -10.29 9.85
CA ARG A 49 7.14 -10.08 8.69
C ARG A 49 7.07 -11.26 7.72
N HIS A 50 7.16 -12.49 8.22
CA HIS A 50 7.00 -13.70 7.41
C HIS A 50 5.66 -13.73 6.67
N SER A 51 4.57 -13.46 7.40
CA SER A 51 3.21 -13.43 6.82
C SER A 51 3.05 -12.39 5.72
N VAL A 52 3.67 -11.20 5.86
CA VAL A 52 3.69 -10.19 4.81
C VAL A 52 4.48 -10.67 3.59
N GLY A 53 5.67 -11.25 3.81
CA GLY A 53 6.50 -11.82 2.75
C GLY A 53 5.76 -12.88 1.94
N ASP A 54 5.15 -13.87 2.60
CA ASP A 54 4.39 -14.94 1.94
C ASP A 54 3.19 -14.39 1.16
N SER A 55 2.51 -13.37 1.70
CA SER A 55 1.40 -12.70 1.01
C SER A 55 1.84 -11.97 -0.27
N LEU A 56 3.05 -11.40 -0.29
CA LEU A 56 3.62 -10.77 -1.49
C LEU A 56 4.06 -11.80 -2.52
N ILE A 57 4.70 -12.90 -2.09
CA ILE A 57 5.11 -13.99 -2.97
C ILE A 57 3.87 -14.60 -3.65
N SER A 58 2.80 -14.86 -2.89
CA SER A 58 1.51 -15.32 -3.43
C SER A 58 0.91 -14.35 -4.44
N LEU A 59 0.93 -13.04 -4.17
CA LEU A 59 0.49 -12.02 -5.13
C LEU A 59 1.32 -12.06 -6.43
N GLY A 60 2.64 -12.17 -6.33
CA GLY A 60 3.53 -12.28 -7.48
C GLY A 60 3.23 -13.50 -8.35
N HIS A 61 3.10 -14.68 -7.73
CA HIS A 61 2.75 -15.91 -8.46
C HIS A 61 1.38 -15.83 -9.14
N GLU A 62 0.35 -15.30 -8.47
CA GLU A 62 -0.98 -15.14 -9.06
C GLU A 62 -0.99 -14.15 -10.23
N CYS A 63 -0.21 -13.07 -10.12
CA CYS A 63 -0.04 -12.14 -11.22
C CYS A 63 0.60 -12.83 -12.44
N LEU A 64 1.66 -13.60 -12.23
CA LEU A 64 2.41 -14.29 -13.27
C LEU A 64 1.66 -15.48 -13.89
N GLY A 65 0.83 -16.17 -13.12
CA GLY A 65 0.07 -17.38 -13.51
C GLY A 65 -1.23 -17.12 -14.28
N GLY A 66 -1.61 -15.86 -14.52
CA GLY A 66 -2.78 -15.56 -15.36
C GLY A 66 -2.60 -16.01 -16.81
N ASN A 67 -3.67 -16.51 -17.44
CA ASN A 67 -3.71 -17.07 -18.80
C ASN A 67 -3.40 -16.10 -19.96
N GLY A 68 -2.90 -14.89 -19.68
CA GLY A 68 -2.47 -13.95 -20.70
C GLY A 68 -1.00 -14.16 -21.05
N SER A 69 -0.72 -14.86 -22.15
CA SER A 69 0.62 -14.79 -22.75
C SER A 69 0.81 -13.38 -23.31
N CYS A 70 1.44 -12.52 -22.52
CA CYS A 70 1.71 -11.14 -22.90
C CYS A 70 3.21 -10.95 -23.01
N ALA A 71 3.80 -11.63 -24.00
CA ALA A 71 5.24 -11.61 -24.27
C ALA A 71 5.82 -10.19 -24.42
N LYS A 72 4.97 -9.22 -24.77
CA LYS A 72 5.30 -7.79 -24.84
C LYS A 72 5.73 -7.18 -23.50
N TYR A 73 5.38 -7.81 -22.37
CA TYR A 73 5.66 -7.30 -21.02
C TYR A 73 6.57 -8.24 -20.22
N GLU A 74 7.46 -9.00 -20.90
CA GLU A 74 8.40 -9.88 -20.21
C GLU A 74 9.33 -9.15 -19.25
N ASP A 75 9.69 -7.89 -19.52
CA ASP A 75 10.49 -7.08 -18.58
C ASP A 75 9.81 -6.93 -17.22
N PHE A 76 8.49 -6.66 -17.21
CA PHE A 76 7.72 -6.60 -15.95
C PHE A 76 7.61 -7.97 -15.29
N ARG A 77 7.46 -9.04 -16.09
CA ARG A 77 7.39 -10.41 -15.54
C ARG A 77 8.71 -10.81 -14.90
N ALA A 78 9.84 -10.49 -15.53
CA ALA A 78 11.18 -10.66 -14.98
C ALA A 78 11.34 -9.87 -13.68
N ALA A 79 10.96 -8.59 -13.68
CA ALA A 79 11.05 -7.74 -12.49
C ALA A 79 10.17 -8.25 -11.32
N ILE A 80 9.00 -8.85 -11.59
CA ILE A 80 8.18 -9.49 -10.56
C ILE A 80 8.85 -10.76 -10.02
N ARG A 81 9.48 -11.58 -10.88
CA ARG A 81 10.25 -12.76 -10.43
C ARG A 81 11.42 -12.35 -9.52
N GLU A 82 12.17 -11.33 -9.92
CA GLU A 82 13.23 -10.76 -9.10
C GLU A 82 12.71 -10.26 -7.73
N LEU A 83 11.53 -9.63 -7.71
CA LEU A 83 10.90 -9.22 -6.45
C LEU A 83 10.45 -10.41 -5.59
N ILE A 84 9.99 -11.52 -6.18
CA ILE A 84 9.65 -12.74 -5.44
C ILE A 84 10.90 -13.26 -4.72
N ASP A 85 12.00 -13.41 -5.45
CA ASP A 85 13.27 -13.90 -4.90
C ASP A 85 13.81 -12.98 -3.80
N LEU A 86 13.73 -11.66 -4.03
CA LEU A 86 14.14 -10.67 -3.05
C LEU A 86 13.26 -10.70 -1.79
N VAL A 87 11.93 -10.78 -1.94
CA VAL A 87 11.00 -10.86 -0.79
C VAL A 87 11.25 -12.13 0.02
N ASP A 88 11.57 -13.25 -0.63
CA ASP A 88 11.90 -14.49 0.05
C ASP A 88 13.14 -14.35 0.94
N LYS A 89 14.11 -13.51 0.56
CA LYS A 89 15.23 -13.14 1.44
C LYS A 89 14.85 -12.12 2.53
N LEU A 90 14.09 -11.08 2.18
CA LEU A 90 13.74 -9.99 3.10
C LEU A 90 12.85 -10.46 4.26
N LYS A 91 12.06 -11.51 4.07
CA LYS A 91 11.19 -12.07 5.13
C LYS A 91 11.95 -12.90 6.17
N LEU A 92 13.19 -13.32 5.87
CA LEU A 92 14.00 -14.12 6.78
C LEU A 92 14.53 -13.29 7.96
N PRO A 93 14.66 -13.91 9.16
CA PRO A 93 15.26 -13.29 10.34
C PRO A 93 16.56 -12.54 10.02
N ARG A 94 16.61 -11.26 10.39
CA ARG A 94 17.84 -10.48 10.33
C ARG A 94 18.75 -10.89 11.48
N ARG A 95 20.00 -11.21 11.18
CA ARG A 95 21.03 -11.38 12.23
C ARG A 95 21.36 -10.02 12.85
N ILE A 96 20.99 -9.84 14.12
CA ILE A 96 21.30 -8.63 14.88
C ILE A 96 22.66 -8.82 15.55
N TYR A 97 23.70 -8.20 14.98
CA TYR A 97 25.05 -8.25 15.56
C TYR A 97 25.27 -7.20 16.67
N LYS A 98 24.47 -6.13 16.68
CA LYS A 98 24.56 -5.05 17.67
C LYS A 98 23.19 -4.46 17.91
N GLU A 99 22.71 -4.58 19.13
CA GLU A 99 21.46 -3.94 19.54
C GLU A 99 21.62 -2.42 19.63
N TYR A 100 20.53 -1.72 19.31
CA TYR A 100 20.44 -0.30 19.55
C TYR A 100 20.16 -0.04 21.02
N ASP A 101 20.74 1.04 21.55
CA ASP A 101 20.22 1.63 22.78
C ASP A 101 18.70 1.88 22.66
N SER A 102 17.98 1.66 23.75
CA SER A 102 16.51 1.69 23.80
C SER A 102 15.92 3.00 23.25
N LEU A 103 16.55 4.15 23.51
CA LEU A 103 16.09 5.46 23.01
C LEU A 103 16.29 5.58 21.51
N LYS A 104 17.45 5.13 21.01
CA LYS A 104 17.74 5.11 19.56
C LYS A 104 16.80 4.17 18.83
N TYR A 105 16.57 2.98 19.37
CA TYR A 105 15.62 2.01 18.84
C TYR A 105 14.21 2.62 18.76
N ARG A 106 13.69 3.16 19.87
CA ARG A 106 12.36 3.77 19.94
C ARG A 106 12.18 4.90 18.93
N LYS A 107 13.17 5.79 18.80
CA LYS A 107 13.12 6.90 17.83
C LYS A 107 13.05 6.39 16.39
N LYS A 108 13.87 5.39 16.06
CA LYS A 108 13.96 4.81 14.72
C LYS A 108 12.69 4.06 14.34
N MET A 109 12.19 3.26 15.29
CA MET A 109 10.94 2.53 15.17
C MET A 109 9.76 3.46 14.95
N SER A 110 9.68 4.55 15.71
CA SER A 110 8.62 5.54 15.57
C SER A 110 8.62 6.21 14.20
N THR A 111 9.81 6.59 13.69
CA THR A 111 9.92 7.17 12.34
C THR A 111 9.52 6.16 11.27
N MET A 112 10.09 4.96 11.30
CA MET A 112 9.84 3.92 10.30
C MET A 112 8.37 3.47 10.31
N MET A 113 7.76 3.25 11.47
CA MET A 113 6.34 2.89 11.54
C MET A 113 5.42 4.03 11.13
N GLY A 114 5.80 5.27 11.45
CA GLY A 114 5.05 6.45 11.04
C GLY A 114 5.04 6.68 9.53
N THR A 115 6.14 6.37 8.83
CA THR A 115 6.22 6.46 7.36
C THR A 115 5.60 5.24 6.69
N ALA A 116 5.92 4.02 7.12
CA ALA A 116 5.31 2.78 6.61
C ALA A 116 3.77 2.77 6.77
N GLY A 117 3.27 3.27 7.90
CA GLY A 117 1.82 3.41 8.13
C GLY A 117 1.15 4.37 7.15
N LEU A 118 1.81 5.48 6.82
CA LEU A 118 1.31 6.41 5.81
C LEU A 118 1.39 5.82 4.40
N ALA A 119 2.50 5.16 4.08
CA ALA A 119 2.68 4.47 2.80
C ALA A 119 1.60 3.42 2.57
N LEU A 120 1.37 2.58 3.57
CA LEU A 120 0.32 1.56 3.55
C LEU A 120 -1.08 2.19 3.45
N LYS A 121 -1.37 3.27 4.17
CA LYS A 121 -2.67 3.94 4.11
C LYS A 121 -2.95 4.46 2.69
N SER A 122 -1.98 5.12 2.07
CA SER A 122 -2.12 5.61 0.69
C SER A 122 -2.24 4.45 -0.29
N CYS A 123 -1.46 3.38 -0.12
CA CYS A 123 -1.56 2.16 -0.93
C CYS A 123 -2.95 1.53 -0.87
N LEU A 124 -3.51 1.37 0.34
CA LEU A 124 -4.87 0.89 0.51
C LEU A 124 -5.90 1.82 -0.13
N GLY A 125 -5.73 3.15 -0.02
CA GLY A 125 -6.61 4.12 -0.67
C GLY A 125 -6.63 4.00 -2.19
N VAL A 126 -5.45 3.79 -2.81
CA VAL A 126 -5.33 3.52 -4.25
C VAL A 126 -6.06 2.23 -4.61
N LEU A 127 -5.78 1.12 -3.91
CA LEU A 127 -6.37 -0.18 -4.22
C LEU A 127 -7.89 -0.20 -4.02
N ASP A 128 -8.38 0.36 -2.91
CA ASP A 128 -9.81 0.46 -2.63
C ASP A 128 -10.50 1.38 -3.66
N GLY A 129 -9.84 2.48 -4.07
CA GLY A 129 -10.36 3.40 -5.10
C GLY A 129 -10.48 2.74 -6.48
N LEU A 130 -9.45 2.01 -6.90
CA LEU A 130 -9.47 1.24 -8.15
C LEU A 130 -10.52 0.13 -8.12
N LEU A 131 -10.73 -0.50 -6.97
CA LEU A 131 -11.71 -1.57 -6.82
C LEU A 131 -13.14 -1.03 -6.91
N GLN A 132 -13.37 0.17 -6.38
CA GLN A 132 -14.67 0.83 -6.49
C GLN A 132 -14.94 1.34 -7.91
N SER A 133 -13.92 1.77 -8.66
CA SER A 133 -14.11 2.22 -10.04
C SER A 133 -14.44 1.08 -11.00
N SER A 134 -14.04 -0.16 -10.71
CA SER A 134 -14.41 -1.36 -11.48
C SER A 134 -15.79 -1.94 -11.15
N CYS A 135 -16.45 -1.48 -10.08
CA CYS A 135 -17.78 -1.96 -9.66
C CYS A 135 -18.96 -1.19 -10.30
N GLY A 136 -18.70 -0.31 -11.29
CA GLY A 136 -19.71 0.45 -12.01
C GLY A 136 -20.23 -0.24 -13.28
N ASP A 137 -20.87 0.53 -14.17
CA ASP A 137 -21.45 0.04 -15.45
C ASP A 137 -20.38 -0.51 -16.44
N SER A 138 -19.10 -0.23 -16.20
CA SER A 138 -17.95 -0.77 -16.94
C SER A 138 -17.17 -1.70 -16.02
N LEU A 139 -16.93 -2.95 -16.45
CA LEU A 139 -16.09 -3.92 -15.75
C LEU A 139 -14.60 -3.52 -15.72
N GLU A 140 -14.16 -2.65 -16.63
CA GLU A 140 -12.76 -2.28 -16.79
C GLU A 140 -12.49 -0.89 -16.21
N VAL A 141 -11.37 -0.77 -15.48
CA VAL A 141 -10.87 0.50 -14.96
C VAL A 141 -10.34 1.36 -16.12
N PRO A 142 -10.82 2.61 -16.29
CA PRO A 142 -10.29 3.49 -17.33
C PRO A 142 -8.78 3.70 -17.20
N ASP A 143 -8.04 3.57 -18.30
CA ASP A 143 -6.57 3.66 -18.32
C ASP A 143 -6.04 4.94 -17.67
N ALA A 144 -6.68 6.09 -17.93
CA ALA A 144 -6.27 7.36 -17.34
C ALA A 144 -6.35 7.35 -15.80
N VAL A 145 -7.41 6.74 -15.25
CA VAL A 145 -7.61 6.60 -13.80
C VAL A 145 -6.56 5.64 -13.22
N PHE A 146 -6.35 4.51 -13.89
CA PHE A 146 -5.33 3.54 -13.49
C PHE A 146 -3.93 4.18 -13.45
N GLN A 147 -3.51 4.83 -14.53
CA GLN A 147 -2.19 5.44 -14.64
C GLN A 147 -1.97 6.53 -13.58
N GLN A 148 -2.98 7.37 -13.33
CA GLN A 148 -2.89 8.37 -12.28
C GLN A 148 -2.73 7.73 -10.90
N GLN A 149 -3.51 6.71 -10.55
CA GLN A 149 -3.39 6.04 -9.26
C GLN A 149 -2.08 5.26 -9.10
N VAL A 150 -1.54 4.66 -10.16
CA VAL A 150 -0.21 4.04 -10.11
C VAL A 150 0.88 5.09 -9.93
N SER A 151 0.76 6.26 -10.56
CA SER A 151 1.71 7.37 -10.37
C SER A 151 1.77 7.85 -8.91
N VAL A 152 0.65 7.79 -8.18
CA VAL A 152 0.62 8.06 -6.73
C VAL A 152 1.48 7.07 -5.96
N LEU A 153 1.37 5.77 -6.26
CA LEU A 153 2.19 4.75 -5.60
C LEU A 153 3.67 4.89 -5.93
N GLU A 154 4.01 5.22 -7.18
CA GLU A 154 5.39 5.46 -7.61
C GLU A 154 5.99 6.70 -6.95
N ALA A 155 5.26 7.81 -6.88
CA ALA A 155 5.70 9.03 -6.22
C ALA A 155 5.94 8.79 -4.72
N LEU A 156 5.02 8.07 -4.08
CA LEU A 156 5.12 7.65 -2.69
C LEU A 156 6.34 6.75 -2.45
N TYR A 157 6.55 5.78 -3.33
CA TYR A 157 7.72 4.90 -3.31
C TYR A 157 9.02 5.70 -3.38
N ARG A 158 9.14 6.66 -4.30
CA ARG A 158 10.36 7.46 -4.47
C ARG A 158 10.74 8.23 -3.20
N VAL A 159 9.77 8.90 -2.57
CA VAL A 159 10.01 9.64 -1.32
C VAL A 159 10.42 8.68 -0.20
N HIS A 160 9.74 7.54 -0.09
CA HIS A 160 9.98 6.58 0.98
C HIS A 160 11.32 5.84 0.82
N ALA A 161 11.65 5.42 -0.40
CA ALA A 161 12.92 4.81 -0.76
C ALA A 161 14.08 5.77 -0.50
N SER A 162 13.96 7.05 -0.87
CA SER A 162 14.97 8.07 -0.59
C SER A 162 15.22 8.25 0.91
N HIS A 163 14.16 8.21 1.73
CA HIS A 163 14.31 8.26 3.18
C HIS A 163 15.06 7.04 3.73
N ILE A 164 14.67 5.83 3.31
CA ILE A 164 15.29 4.57 3.76
C ILE A 164 16.74 4.48 3.31
N ASP A 165 17.05 4.93 2.09
CA ASP A 165 18.41 4.94 1.55
C ASP A 165 19.35 5.83 2.37
N LYS A 166 18.87 6.98 2.87
CA LYS A 166 19.66 7.85 3.75
C LYS A 166 19.91 7.24 5.14
N ASP A 167 19.11 6.25 5.55
CA ASP A 167 19.26 5.58 6.84
C ASP A 167 20.08 4.29 6.71
N ARG A 168 21.40 4.41 6.89
CA ARG A 168 22.38 3.31 6.82
C ARG A 168 21.89 1.98 7.44
N PRO A 169 21.42 1.96 8.70
CA PRO A 169 20.94 0.71 9.29
C PRO A 169 19.67 0.11 8.68
N LEU A 170 18.76 0.93 8.13
CA LEU A 170 17.59 0.42 7.41
C LEU A 170 18.01 -0.16 6.06
N ARG A 171 18.79 0.59 5.28
CA ARG A 171 19.22 0.13 3.96
C ARG A 171 20.15 -1.08 3.99
N LYS A 172 20.97 -1.24 5.04
CA LYS A 172 22.00 -2.30 5.10
C LYS A 172 21.41 -3.69 4.82
N HIS A 173 20.31 -4.04 5.49
CA HIS A 173 19.69 -5.35 5.31
C HIS A 173 19.08 -5.51 3.91
N ILE A 174 18.43 -4.46 3.39
CA ILE A 174 17.86 -4.47 2.04
C ILE A 174 18.96 -4.70 0.99
N LEU A 175 20.09 -4.00 1.11
CA LEU A 175 21.23 -4.13 0.21
C LEU A 175 21.89 -5.53 0.30
N GLU A 176 22.03 -6.09 1.50
CA GLU A 176 22.54 -7.46 1.68
C GLU A 176 21.63 -8.49 1.01
N CYS A 177 20.30 -8.34 1.11
CA CYS A 177 19.35 -9.22 0.42
C CYS A 177 19.39 -9.04 -1.10
N GLN A 178 19.49 -7.79 -1.57
CA GLN A 178 19.68 -7.47 -2.99
C GLN A 178 20.95 -8.10 -3.58
N GLU A 179 22.07 -8.02 -2.86
CA GLU A 179 23.33 -8.65 -3.26
C GLU A 179 23.22 -10.19 -3.32
N GLN A 180 22.59 -10.81 -2.32
CA GLN A 180 22.38 -12.27 -2.29
C GLN A 180 21.48 -12.78 -3.42
N THR A 181 20.61 -11.93 -3.97
CA THR A 181 19.70 -12.29 -5.06
C THR A 181 20.18 -11.81 -6.42
N GLY A 182 21.23 -10.98 -6.47
CA GLY A 182 21.65 -10.31 -7.70
C GLY A 182 20.63 -9.28 -8.22
N THR A 183 19.72 -8.79 -7.37
CA THR A 183 18.65 -7.87 -7.74
C THR A 183 18.94 -6.44 -7.29
N HIS A 184 18.53 -5.45 -8.10
CA HIS A 184 18.73 -4.03 -7.79
C HIS A 184 17.42 -3.22 -7.84
N VAL A 185 16.32 -3.84 -7.43
CA VAL A 185 14.95 -3.33 -7.65
C VAL A 185 14.42 -2.39 -6.56
N LEU A 186 14.98 -2.41 -5.33
CA LEU A 186 14.50 -1.56 -4.23
C LEU A 186 15.37 -0.30 -4.04
N LEU A 187 16.65 -0.48 -3.72
CA LEU A 187 17.58 0.61 -3.47
C LEU A 187 18.75 0.57 -4.45
N ASP A 188 19.20 1.74 -4.88
CA ASP A 188 20.35 1.90 -5.77
C ASP A 188 21.66 1.94 -4.96
N TYR A 189 22.61 1.10 -5.34
CA TYR A 189 23.93 1.02 -4.70
C TYR A 189 24.77 2.29 -4.90
N GLN A 190 24.57 3.02 -6.02
CA GLN A 190 25.38 4.18 -6.38
C GLN A 190 25.01 5.44 -5.58
N LEU A 191 23.74 5.61 -5.24
CA LEU A 191 23.27 6.71 -4.38
C LEU A 191 23.66 6.50 -2.90
N ALA A 192 23.73 5.23 -2.47
CA ALA A 192 24.01 4.87 -1.09
C ALA A 192 25.40 5.32 -0.59
N GLN A 193 26.41 5.41 -1.47
CA GLN A 193 27.78 5.75 -1.05
C GLN A 193 27.98 7.22 -0.66
N ASN A 194 27.10 8.14 -1.09
CA ASN A 194 27.35 9.58 -1.04
C ASN A 194 26.46 10.42 -0.11
N SER A 195 25.42 9.86 0.52
CA SER A 195 24.50 10.67 1.32
C SER A 195 24.97 10.85 2.78
N TYR A 196 25.68 11.95 3.07
CA TYR A 196 25.83 12.49 4.44
C TYR A 196 24.66 13.43 4.82
N GLU A 197 23.57 13.38 4.06
CA GLU A 197 22.43 14.26 4.26
C GLU A 197 21.69 13.95 5.57
N LEU A 198 21.25 15.00 6.24
CA LEU A 198 20.43 14.90 7.44
C LEU A 198 19.11 14.20 7.12
N ILE A 199 18.83 13.10 7.83
CA ILE A 199 17.55 12.41 7.77
C ILE A 199 16.46 13.36 8.32
N PRO A 200 15.44 13.74 7.52
CA PRO A 200 14.40 14.63 7.98
C PRO A 200 13.63 14.05 9.17
N LYS A 201 13.03 14.93 9.98
CA LYS A 201 12.15 14.50 11.08
C LYS A 201 10.88 13.85 10.51
N LEU A 202 10.29 12.92 11.26
CA LEU A 202 9.07 12.19 10.86
C LEU A 202 7.95 13.10 10.30
N ARG A 203 7.67 14.24 10.95
CA ARG A 203 6.63 15.17 10.48
C ARG A 203 6.90 15.71 9.08
N GLU A 204 8.16 16.00 8.78
CA GLU A 204 8.59 16.49 7.48
C GLU A 204 8.51 15.38 6.43
N LEU A 205 8.97 14.17 6.75
CA LEU A 205 8.84 13.00 5.87
C LEU A 205 7.37 12.73 5.52
N GLN A 206 6.49 12.73 6.52
CA GLN A 206 5.06 12.54 6.30
C GLN A 206 4.43 13.67 5.47
N LYS A 207 4.94 14.91 5.60
CA LYS A 207 4.51 16.04 4.79
C LYS A 207 4.93 15.83 3.33
N GLN A 208 6.21 15.51 3.09
CA GLN A 208 6.74 15.20 1.75
C GLN A 208 5.97 14.05 1.07
N MET A 209 5.63 13.00 1.82
CA MET A 209 4.83 11.88 1.29
C MET A 209 3.41 12.34 0.90
N ARG A 210 2.76 13.17 1.71
CA ARG A 210 1.43 13.72 1.37
C ARG A 210 1.49 14.65 0.17
N GLU A 211 2.52 15.49 0.09
CA GLU A 211 2.75 16.37 -1.06
C GLU A 211 2.97 15.56 -2.34
N ALA A 212 3.79 14.51 -2.30
CA ALA A 212 3.98 13.62 -3.43
C ALA A 212 2.68 12.95 -3.89
N VAL A 213 1.82 12.51 -2.96
CA VAL A 213 0.49 11.96 -3.27
C VAL A 213 -0.38 13.03 -3.94
N SER A 214 -0.44 14.24 -3.39
CA SER A 214 -1.24 15.34 -3.95
C SER A 214 -0.75 15.77 -5.34
N SER A 215 0.57 15.90 -5.53
CA SER A 215 1.18 16.26 -6.81
C SER A 215 0.99 15.19 -7.89
N ALA A 216 0.84 13.92 -7.50
CA ALA A 216 0.49 12.82 -8.40
C ALA A 216 -1.02 12.73 -8.70
N GLY A 217 -1.82 13.72 -8.32
CA GLY A 217 -3.26 13.78 -8.58
C GLY A 217 -4.15 13.29 -7.42
N GLY A 218 -3.56 12.85 -6.31
CA GLY A 218 -4.29 12.45 -5.11
C GLY A 218 -4.96 11.07 -5.19
N LEU A 219 -5.62 10.71 -4.10
CA LEU A 219 -6.39 9.46 -4.00
C LEU A 219 -7.79 9.65 -4.58
N LEU A 220 -8.35 8.61 -5.19
CA LEU A 220 -9.74 8.62 -5.62
C LEU A 220 -10.68 8.87 -4.44
N LEU A 221 -11.71 9.70 -4.67
CA LEU A 221 -12.77 9.91 -3.70
C LEU A 221 -13.61 8.64 -3.62
N LEU A 222 -13.51 7.93 -2.50
CA LEU A 222 -14.40 6.81 -2.22
C LEU A 222 -15.84 7.33 -2.20
N GLN A 223 -16.69 6.80 -3.07
CA GLN A 223 -18.11 7.13 -3.01
C GLN A 223 -18.63 6.61 -1.66
N GLN A 224 -18.96 7.52 -0.75
CA GLN A 224 -19.70 7.11 0.44
C GLN A 224 -21.02 6.49 -0.04
N PRO A 225 -21.48 5.38 0.58
CA PRO A 225 -22.78 4.84 0.24
C PRO A 225 -23.79 5.97 0.39
N ARG A 226 -24.42 6.36 -0.72
CA ARG A 226 -25.53 7.31 -0.70
C ARG A 226 -26.52 6.76 0.32
N ARG A 227 -26.59 7.38 1.50
CA ARG A 227 -27.72 7.17 2.40
C ARG A 227 -28.93 7.45 1.53
N LYS A 228 -29.71 6.42 1.22
CA LYS A 228 -31.01 6.59 0.59
C LYS A 228 -31.73 7.60 1.47
N SER A 229 -31.91 8.82 0.99
CA SER A 229 -32.85 9.75 1.58
C SER A 229 -34.18 9.00 1.64
N PRO A 230 -34.89 9.01 2.78
CA PRO A 230 -36.20 8.40 2.82
C PRO A 230 -37.04 9.10 1.76
N SER A 231 -37.35 8.35 0.71
CA SER A 231 -38.32 8.72 -0.30
C SER A 231 -39.61 9.06 0.44
N ILE A 232 -39.99 10.34 0.37
CA ILE A 232 -41.30 10.81 0.79
C ILE A 232 -42.31 10.06 -0.08
N VAL A 233 -42.94 9.05 0.50
CA VAL A 233 -44.08 8.35 -0.08
C VAL A 233 -45.22 8.51 0.92
N GLY A 234 -46.33 9.05 0.42
CA GLY A 234 -47.64 8.86 1.04
C GLY A 234 -48.18 10.08 1.76
N ALA A 235 -48.95 10.88 1.02
CA ALA A 235 -49.98 11.74 1.57
C ALA A 235 -50.88 10.95 2.53
N PHE A 236 -50.97 11.40 3.78
CA PHE A 236 -52.05 11.03 4.68
C PHE A 236 -53.06 12.18 4.71
N SER A 237 -54.23 11.94 4.09
CA SER A 237 -55.44 12.71 4.36
C SER A 237 -55.87 12.51 5.82
N PRO A 238 -56.31 13.56 6.52
CA PRO A 238 -56.79 13.44 7.89
C PRO A 238 -58.24 12.95 7.89
N CYS A 239 -58.47 11.72 8.36
CA CYS A 239 -59.80 11.29 8.78
C CYS A 239 -60.08 11.83 10.19
N ALA A 240 -61.26 12.44 10.32
CA ALA A 240 -61.78 13.11 11.48
C ALA A 240 -61.84 12.21 12.74
N PHE A 241 -61.44 12.78 13.88
CA PHE A 241 -61.79 12.30 15.21
C PHE A 241 -63.23 12.72 15.54
N PRO A 242 -64.11 11.82 16.03
CA PRO A 242 -65.27 12.23 16.80
C PRO A 242 -64.85 12.53 18.24
N SER A 243 -65.29 13.70 18.70
CA SER A 243 -65.14 14.22 20.05
C SER A 243 -65.91 13.37 21.06
N SER A 244 -65.27 12.94 22.14
CA SER A 244 -65.96 12.61 23.38
C SER A 244 -65.23 13.26 24.54
N LEU A 245 -65.89 14.27 25.10
CA LEU A 245 -65.51 15.00 26.29
C LEU A 245 -65.34 14.04 27.48
N GLY A 246 -64.24 14.21 28.22
CA GLY A 246 -64.23 13.92 29.64
C GLY A 246 -64.92 15.05 30.40
N TYR A 247 -65.63 14.70 31.47
CA TYR A 247 -65.64 15.34 32.79
C TYR A 247 -66.95 15.01 33.51
N SER A 248 -66.88 14.23 34.58
CA SER A 248 -67.76 14.40 35.72
C SER A 248 -66.90 14.35 36.98
N VAL A 249 -66.97 15.45 37.73
CA VAL A 249 -66.43 15.65 39.07
C VAL A 249 -67.41 14.99 40.06
N GLY A 250 -66.90 14.57 41.22
CA GLY A 250 -67.74 14.27 42.39
C GLY A 250 -68.35 15.51 43.03
#